data_AF-A0A1I4ELB9-F1
#
_entry.id   AF-A0A1I4ELB9-F1
#
_cell.length_a   1.000
_cell.length_b   1.000
_cell.length_c   1.000
_cell.angle_alpha   90.00
_cell.angle_beta   90.00
_cell.angle_gamma   90.00
#
_symmetry.space_group_name_H-M   'P 1'
#
loop_
_entity.id
_entity.type
_entity.pdbx_description
1 polymer ?
#
loop_
_entity_poly.entity_id
_entity_poly.type
_entity_poly.pdbx_seq_one_letter_code
_entity_poly.pdbx_strand_id
1 'polypeptide(L)'
;MKKVIFPPLTLLLLCFTINCQNKGNINKENEAKRIPKNEFITKGKYFSYFMRLAETSDMLYLNDSSSFYLMNQSPLKVFHNYQDIYDPYHEFVPVEFDMEIGSFIPPGLNTSYYVHWLLIDSALYLSEIKFFEDPSAIFPFPNLQYSLMEELTQVKFNKEVSEKYHLPNSILSEGGLMPATWVSNVFLIKKTRVVKSREYPEESAESWIKKPCIELVFQKGKLVSMKIKEDMY
;
A
#
# COMPACT_ATOMS: atom_id res chain seq x y z
N MET A 1 -66.51 36.97 -4.29
CA MET A 1 -66.22 36.49 -2.93
C MET A 1 -65.65 35.08 -3.05
N LYS A 2 -64.33 34.87 -3.12
CA LYS A 2 -63.40 34.54 -2.02
C LYS A 2 -63.93 33.51 -1.02
N LYS A 3 -63.35 32.30 -1.00
CA LYS A 3 -62.37 31.85 0.01
C LYS A 3 -61.80 30.47 -0.38
N VAL A 4 -60.49 30.42 -0.63
CA VAL A 4 -59.67 29.20 -0.66
C VAL A 4 -59.24 28.92 0.78
N ILE A 5 -59.31 27.65 1.18
CA ILE A 5 -59.01 27.14 2.52
C ILE A 5 -57.51 26.81 2.60
N PHE A 6 -56.82 27.37 3.59
CA PHE A 6 -55.57 26.85 4.17
C PHE A 6 -55.72 26.94 5.70
N PRO A 7 -55.29 25.92 6.45
CA PRO A 7 -54.10 26.05 7.33
C PRO A 7 -53.36 24.70 7.57
N PRO A 8 -52.31 24.61 8.43
CA PRO A 8 -51.62 25.66 9.17
C PRO A 8 -50.09 25.74 8.98
N LEU A 9 -49.64 26.93 9.37
CA LEU A 9 -48.31 27.39 9.70
C LEU A 9 -47.85 26.77 11.03
N THR A 10 -46.65 26.18 11.09
CA THR A 10 -45.84 26.17 12.31
C THR A 10 -44.38 26.37 11.94
N LEU A 11 -43.97 27.62 12.13
CA LEU A 11 -42.60 28.10 12.17
C LEU A 11 -42.08 27.86 13.59
N LEU A 12 -40.96 27.15 13.77
CA LEU A 12 -40.10 27.38 14.92
C LEU A 12 -38.64 27.16 14.53
N LEU A 13 -37.89 28.27 14.56
CA LEU A 13 -36.44 28.31 14.55
C LEU A 13 -35.90 27.47 15.71
N LEU A 14 -34.86 26.68 15.44
CA LEU A 14 -33.89 26.31 16.48
C LEU A 14 -32.49 26.71 16.00
N CYS A 15 -32.04 27.84 16.53
CA CYS A 15 -30.67 28.28 16.47
C CYS A 15 -29.76 27.39 17.33
N PHE A 16 -28.52 27.29 16.87
CA PHE A 16 -27.34 26.74 17.52
C PHE A 16 -27.26 26.98 19.03
N THR A 17 -27.06 25.90 19.79
CA THR A 17 -26.13 25.88 20.92
C THR A 17 -25.38 24.54 20.91
N ILE A 18 -24.22 24.51 20.25
CA ILE A 18 -23.24 23.45 20.45
C ILE A 18 -22.66 23.69 21.84
N ASN A 19 -23.02 22.83 22.79
CA ASN A 19 -22.43 22.83 24.12
C ASN A 19 -20.97 22.35 23.99
N CYS A 20 -20.05 23.31 23.99
CA CYS A 20 -18.61 23.10 24.06
C CYS A 20 -18.20 22.58 25.45
N GLN A 21 -18.55 21.34 25.80
CA GLN A 21 -17.97 20.65 26.96
C GLN A 21 -17.93 19.13 26.73
N ASN A 22 -17.13 18.67 25.75
CA ASN A 22 -16.54 17.33 25.85
C ASN A 22 -15.26 17.18 24.99
N LYS A 23 -14.36 18.17 25.09
CA LYS A 23 -13.06 18.17 24.37
C LYS A 23 -11.90 17.60 25.20
N GLY A 24 -12.21 16.81 26.24
CA GLY A 24 -11.24 16.46 27.27
C GLY A 24 -10.72 15.02 27.29
N ASN A 25 -11.40 14.02 26.70
CA ASN A 25 -11.15 12.62 27.11
C ASN A 25 -11.14 11.53 26.04
N ILE A 26 -11.09 11.86 24.73
CA ILE A 26 -11.03 10.83 23.67
C ILE A 26 -9.61 10.57 23.17
N ASN A 27 -8.63 11.42 23.50
CA ASN A 27 -7.27 11.35 22.92
C ASN A 27 -6.23 10.59 23.76
N LYS A 28 -6.62 9.84 24.80
CA LYS A 28 -5.64 9.13 25.67
C LYS A 28 -5.77 7.62 25.75
N GLU A 29 -6.77 7.02 25.11
CA GLU A 29 -7.01 5.57 25.22
C GLU A 29 -6.57 4.75 23.99
N ASN A 30 -6.20 5.42 22.89
CA ASN A 30 -5.63 4.78 21.69
C ASN A 30 -4.09 4.89 21.60
N GLU A 31 -3.40 5.25 22.70
CA GLU A 31 -1.93 5.14 22.81
C GLU A 31 -1.47 3.70 23.11
N ALA A 32 -2.23 2.70 22.66
CA ALA A 32 -1.80 1.31 22.69
C ALA A 32 -0.63 1.11 21.70
N LYS A 33 0.58 1.01 22.28
CA LYS A 33 1.77 0.30 21.77
C LYS A 33 2.22 0.64 20.34
N ARG A 34 2.41 1.92 20.01
CA ARG A 34 3.33 2.28 18.91
C ARG A 34 4.75 1.95 19.34
N ILE A 35 5.41 1.01 18.65
CA ILE A 35 6.83 0.76 18.85
C ILE A 35 7.58 2.06 18.54
N PRO A 36 8.38 2.62 19.48
CA PRO A 36 9.15 3.83 19.22
C PRO A 36 10.06 3.64 18.00
N LYS A 37 10.29 4.73 17.27
CA LYS A 37 10.91 4.79 15.93
C LYS A 37 12.35 4.27 15.81
N ASN A 38 12.87 3.53 16.79
CA ASN A 38 14.17 2.90 16.74
C ASN A 38 14.17 1.71 17.72
N GLU A 39 14.10 0.50 17.16
CA GLU A 39 14.90 -0.68 17.52
C GLU A 39 14.24 -1.94 16.94
N PHE A 40 14.27 -2.07 15.61
CA PHE A 40 14.52 -3.41 15.08
C PHE A 40 15.95 -3.75 15.51
N ILE A 41 16.09 -4.44 16.64
CA ILE A 41 17.36 -5.02 17.10
C ILE A 41 17.74 -6.11 16.09
N THR A 42 18.25 -5.69 14.94
CA THR A 42 18.86 -6.57 13.96
C THR A 42 20.36 -6.58 14.25
N LYS A 43 20.79 -7.61 14.98
CA LYS A 43 22.21 -7.92 15.17
C LYS A 43 22.88 -7.89 13.79
N GLY A 44 23.87 -7.01 13.65
CA GLY A 44 24.45 -6.60 12.37
C GLY A 44 24.72 -7.75 11.41
N LYS A 45 24.12 -7.66 10.22
CA LYS A 45 24.49 -8.40 9.02
C LYS A 45 24.31 -7.47 7.81
N TYR A 46 25.15 -7.64 6.81
CA TYR A 46 25.27 -6.82 5.59
C TYR A 46 23.91 -6.51 4.93
N PHE A 47 23.29 -5.38 5.27
CA PHE A 47 22.16 -4.85 4.53
C PHE A 47 22.67 -4.20 3.24
N SER A 48 22.15 -4.64 2.09
CA SER A 48 22.39 -3.95 0.82
C SER A 48 22.00 -2.48 0.94
N TYR A 49 22.62 -1.62 0.13
CA TYR A 49 22.29 -0.19 0.09
C TYR A 49 20.78 0.01 -0.15
N PHE A 50 20.21 -0.80 -1.04
CA PHE A 50 18.77 -0.82 -1.31
C PHE A 50 17.90 -1.05 -0.07
N MET A 51 18.22 -2.05 0.77
CA MET A 51 17.42 -2.36 1.97
C MET A 51 17.47 -1.23 3.00
N ARG A 52 18.54 -0.42 3.02
CA ARG A 52 18.63 0.76 3.89
C ARG A 52 17.81 1.95 3.39
N LEU A 53 17.58 2.02 2.08
CA LEU A 53 16.76 3.06 1.45
C LEU A 53 15.27 2.72 1.44
N ALA A 54 14.93 1.44 1.61
CA ALA A 54 13.56 0.99 1.46
C ALA A 54 12.70 1.35 2.69
N GLU A 55 11.55 1.97 2.42
CA GLU A 55 10.60 2.45 3.42
C GLU A 55 9.22 1.79 3.28
N THR A 56 9.06 0.85 2.35
CA THR A 56 7.79 0.17 2.08
C THR A 56 7.98 -1.33 1.92
N SER A 57 6.94 -2.08 2.24
CA SER A 57 6.82 -3.51 1.94
C SER A 57 6.12 -3.77 0.60
N ASP A 58 5.72 -2.73 -0.12
CA ASP A 58 5.10 -2.84 -1.44
C ASP A 58 6.00 -3.58 -2.44
N MET A 59 5.35 -4.32 -3.33
CA MET A 59 5.99 -5.14 -4.34
C MET A 59 5.49 -4.77 -5.74
N LEU A 60 6.38 -4.83 -6.73
CA LEU A 60 6.07 -4.53 -8.12
C LEU A 60 6.23 -5.76 -9.01
N TYR A 61 5.21 -6.02 -9.82
CA TYR A 61 5.24 -6.93 -10.95
C TYR A 61 5.49 -6.15 -12.24
N LEU A 62 6.40 -6.64 -13.07
CA LEU A 62 6.62 -6.12 -14.42
C LEU A 62 6.01 -7.10 -15.43
N ASN A 63 5.25 -6.60 -16.41
CA ASN A 63 4.72 -7.21 -17.65
C ASN A 63 4.35 -8.72 -17.67
N ASP A 64 5.26 -9.62 -17.33
CA ASP A 64 5.10 -11.08 -17.39
C ASP A 64 4.71 -11.72 -16.04
N SER A 65 4.62 -10.95 -14.96
CA SER A 65 4.22 -11.38 -13.61
C SER A 65 5.07 -12.50 -12.96
N SER A 66 6.18 -12.90 -13.59
CA SER A 66 6.99 -14.04 -13.16
C SER A 66 7.95 -13.72 -12.01
N SER A 67 8.31 -12.44 -11.88
CA SER A 67 9.33 -11.96 -10.98
C SER A 67 8.81 -10.79 -10.16
N PHE A 68 9.03 -10.86 -8.85
CA PHE A 68 8.71 -9.78 -7.95
C PHE A 68 9.89 -8.82 -7.82
N TYR A 69 9.59 -7.54 -7.72
CA TYR A 69 10.56 -6.50 -7.39
C TYR A 69 10.16 -5.84 -6.08
N LEU A 70 11.14 -5.68 -5.20
CA LEU A 70 11.03 -4.83 -4.01
C LEU A 70 11.02 -3.36 -4.46
N MET A 71 10.26 -2.50 -3.77
CA MET A 71 10.23 -1.06 -4.02
C MET A 71 10.86 -0.30 -2.85
N ASN A 72 11.56 0.80 -3.14
CA ASN A 72 12.14 1.62 -2.07
C ASN A 72 11.10 2.50 -1.36
N GLN A 73 10.01 2.87 -2.01
CA GLN A 73 8.94 3.69 -1.43
C GLN A 73 7.60 3.37 -2.06
N SER A 74 6.52 3.56 -1.30
CA SER A 74 5.16 3.33 -1.79
C SER A 74 4.72 4.44 -2.75
N PRO A 75 4.11 4.13 -3.90
CA PRO A 75 3.39 5.12 -4.71
C PRO A 75 2.22 5.80 -3.97
N LEU A 76 1.77 5.28 -2.82
CA LEU A 76 0.77 5.91 -1.95
C LEU A 76 1.34 6.96 -1.01
N LYS A 77 2.68 7.12 -0.92
CA LYS A 77 3.35 8.07 0.00
C LYS A 77 2.91 9.53 -0.15
N VAL A 78 2.30 9.89 -1.28
CA VAL A 78 1.72 11.23 -1.50
C VAL A 78 0.48 11.50 -0.62
N PHE A 79 -0.23 10.46 -0.19
CA PHE A 79 -1.41 10.58 0.67
C PHE A 79 -0.99 10.49 2.13
N HIS A 80 -1.08 11.59 2.88
CA HIS A 80 -0.57 11.71 4.25
C HIS A 80 -1.01 10.61 5.22
N ASN A 81 -2.19 10.03 5.04
CA ASN A 81 -2.80 9.02 5.91
C ASN A 81 -2.72 7.61 5.34
N TYR A 82 -1.99 7.36 4.24
CA TYR A 82 -2.01 6.05 3.58
C TYR A 82 -1.64 4.89 4.51
N GLN A 83 -0.67 5.11 5.41
CA GLN A 83 -0.20 4.07 6.34
C GLN A 83 -1.26 3.65 7.35
N ASP A 84 -2.16 4.57 7.71
CA ASP A 84 -3.09 4.45 8.83
C ASP A 84 -4.53 4.19 8.36
N ILE A 85 -4.78 4.04 7.04
CA ILE A 85 -6.15 3.95 6.48
C ILE A 85 -6.96 2.76 7.00
N TYR A 86 -6.27 1.73 7.52
CA TYR A 86 -6.91 0.54 8.08
C TYR A 86 -6.81 0.46 9.61
N ASP A 87 -6.11 1.39 10.27
CA ASP A 87 -5.93 1.40 11.73
C ASP A 87 -7.26 1.37 12.51
N PRO A 88 -8.34 2.08 12.09
CA PRO A 88 -9.63 2.00 12.78
C PRO A 88 -10.26 0.60 12.78
N TYR A 89 -9.79 -0.27 11.89
CA TYR A 89 -10.29 -1.62 11.71
C TYR A 89 -9.29 -2.65 12.22
N HIS A 90 -7.99 -2.36 12.20
CA HIS A 90 -6.92 -3.30 12.49
C HIS A 90 -5.82 -2.66 13.35
N GLU A 91 -5.73 -3.05 14.62
CA GLU A 91 -4.59 -2.69 15.47
C GLU A 91 -3.33 -3.34 14.91
N PHE A 92 -2.28 -2.55 14.71
CA PHE A 92 -0.98 -3.08 14.29
C PHE A 92 -0.45 -4.06 15.34
N VAL A 93 -0.32 -5.33 14.96
CA VAL A 93 0.40 -6.34 15.74
C VAL A 93 1.79 -6.49 15.14
N PRO A 94 2.87 -6.36 15.95
CA PRO A 94 4.21 -6.66 15.49
C PRO A 94 4.29 -8.14 15.10
N VAL A 95 4.39 -8.43 13.80
CA VAL A 95 4.58 -9.78 13.29
C VAL A 95 6.09 -10.07 13.27
N GLU A 96 6.51 -11.17 13.92
CA GLU A 96 7.87 -11.67 13.76
C GLU A 96 8.04 -12.27 12.36
N PHE A 97 8.92 -11.66 11.55
CA PHE A 97 9.26 -12.16 10.22
C PHE A 97 10.62 -12.85 10.26
N ASP A 98 10.65 -14.17 10.11
CA ASP A 98 11.85 -14.90 9.72
C ASP A 98 11.91 -14.96 8.18
N MET A 99 12.47 -13.90 7.58
CA MET A 99 12.58 -13.79 6.13
C MET A 99 14.01 -13.66 5.66
N GLU A 100 14.33 -14.43 4.63
CA GLU A 100 15.63 -14.38 3.98
C GLU A 100 15.93 -13.00 3.38
N ILE A 101 17.18 -12.55 3.49
CA ILE A 101 17.61 -11.26 2.94
C ILE A 101 17.22 -11.16 1.46
N GLY A 102 16.51 -10.08 1.12
CA GLY A 102 16.13 -9.77 -0.25
C GLY A 102 14.87 -10.48 -0.76
N SER A 103 14.23 -11.35 0.02
CA SER A 103 12.93 -11.91 -0.34
C SER A 103 11.79 -10.89 -0.12
N PHE A 104 11.93 -10.05 0.90
CA PHE A 104 10.91 -9.09 1.32
C PHE A 104 11.51 -7.95 2.14
N ILE A 105 10.82 -6.80 2.19
CA ILE A 105 11.14 -5.69 3.10
C ILE A 105 10.15 -5.73 4.26
N PRO A 106 10.59 -5.98 5.51
CA PRO A 106 9.68 -6.05 6.65
C PRO A 106 8.92 -4.72 6.81
N PRO A 107 7.71 -4.74 7.41
CA PRO A 107 6.92 -3.53 7.60
C PRO A 107 7.72 -2.47 8.36
N GLY A 108 8.11 -1.43 7.63
CA GLY A 108 8.64 -0.21 8.22
C GLY A 108 7.48 0.58 8.84
N LEU A 109 7.76 1.26 9.96
CA LEU A 109 6.88 2.33 10.48
C LEU A 109 5.45 1.90 10.88
N ASN A 110 5.24 0.63 11.22
CA ASN A 110 3.98 0.10 11.74
C ASN A 110 2.80 0.06 10.75
N THR A 111 3.05 0.02 9.43
CA THR A 111 1.97 -0.21 8.45
C THR A 111 1.54 -1.68 8.46
N SER A 112 0.25 -1.96 8.63
CA SER A 112 -0.32 -3.31 8.77
C SER A 112 -0.61 -4.03 7.44
N TYR A 113 -0.39 -3.34 6.33
CA TYR A 113 -0.67 -3.81 4.99
C TYR A 113 0.47 -3.47 4.02
N TYR A 114 0.44 -4.09 2.86
CA TYR A 114 1.31 -3.78 1.74
C TYR A 114 0.56 -3.98 0.43
N VAL A 115 1.07 -3.38 -0.64
CA VAL A 115 0.40 -3.32 -1.93
C VAL A 115 1.21 -4.07 -2.98
N HIS A 116 0.48 -4.87 -3.77
CA HIS A 116 0.97 -5.37 -5.04
C HIS A 116 0.66 -4.34 -6.14
N TRP A 117 1.73 -3.90 -6.80
CA TRP A 117 1.69 -3.03 -7.96
C TRP A 117 1.95 -3.82 -9.22
N LEU A 118 1.32 -3.42 -10.32
CA LEU A 118 1.52 -3.99 -11.64
C LEU A 118 1.92 -2.89 -12.61
N LEU A 119 3.06 -3.05 -13.27
CA LEU A 119 3.43 -2.27 -14.43
C LEU A 119 3.16 -3.06 -15.71
N ILE A 120 2.20 -2.59 -16.51
CA ILE A 120 1.84 -3.19 -17.81
C ILE A 120 1.53 -2.11 -18.83
N ASP A 121 1.98 -2.28 -20.08
CA ASP A 121 1.84 -1.27 -21.16
C ASP A 121 2.30 0.14 -20.72
N SER A 122 3.41 0.20 -19.98
CA SER A 122 3.96 1.43 -19.39
C SER A 122 3.04 2.15 -18.41
N ALA A 123 1.98 1.50 -17.92
CA ALA A 123 1.05 2.07 -16.96
C ALA A 123 1.14 1.34 -15.61
N LEU A 124 1.22 2.11 -14.53
CA LEU A 124 1.25 1.59 -13.17
C LEU A 124 -0.17 1.42 -12.63
N TYR A 125 -0.44 0.25 -12.07
CA TYR A 125 -1.71 -0.08 -11.44
C TYR A 125 -1.47 -0.61 -10.03
N LEU A 126 -2.38 -0.24 -9.13
CA LEU A 126 -2.56 -0.96 -7.88
C LEU A 126 -3.42 -2.20 -8.19
N SER A 127 -2.89 -3.39 -7.90
CA SER A 127 -3.52 -4.65 -8.28
C SER A 127 -4.17 -5.38 -7.12
N GLU A 128 -3.51 -5.41 -5.97
CA GLU A 128 -3.98 -6.12 -4.78
C GLU A 128 -3.49 -5.48 -3.49
N ILE A 129 -4.31 -5.55 -2.45
CA ILE A 129 -4.01 -5.06 -1.10
C ILE A 129 -3.90 -6.29 -0.20
N LYS A 130 -2.72 -6.47 0.40
CA LYS A 130 -2.40 -7.60 1.27
C LYS A 130 -2.18 -7.11 2.70
N PHE A 131 -2.51 -7.96 3.66
CA PHE A 131 -2.30 -7.71 5.08
C PHE A 131 -1.27 -8.70 5.61
N PHE A 132 -0.50 -8.26 6.60
CA PHE A 132 0.50 -9.12 7.25
C PHE A 132 -0.14 -10.20 8.13
N GLU A 133 -1.32 -9.92 8.64
CA GLU A 133 -2.19 -10.88 9.32
C GLU A 133 -3.49 -11.06 8.54
N ASP A 134 -4.18 -12.18 8.79
CA ASP A 134 -5.44 -12.49 8.10
C ASP A 134 -6.51 -11.41 8.39
N PRO A 135 -6.94 -10.66 7.38
CA PRO A 135 -7.90 -9.58 7.58
C PRO A 135 -9.35 -10.08 7.68
N SER A 136 -9.61 -11.37 7.45
CA SER A 136 -10.97 -11.96 7.43
C SER A 136 -11.64 -12.00 8.81
N ALA A 137 -10.85 -12.00 9.88
CA ALA A 137 -11.36 -11.84 11.24
C ALA A 137 -11.77 -10.39 11.56
N ILE A 138 -11.48 -9.44 10.65
CA ILE A 138 -11.31 -8.03 10.98
C ILE A 138 -12.18 -7.12 10.09
N PHE A 139 -12.32 -7.45 8.80
CA PHE A 139 -13.22 -6.70 7.94
C PHE A 139 -14.67 -7.18 8.10
N PRO A 140 -15.59 -6.30 8.57
CA PRO A 140 -17.00 -6.66 8.74
C PRO A 140 -17.71 -6.95 7.42
N PHE A 141 -17.09 -6.59 6.28
CA PHE A 141 -17.62 -6.78 4.94
C PHE A 141 -16.50 -7.21 3.97
N PRO A 142 -16.78 -8.13 3.04
CA PRO A 142 -15.86 -8.42 1.94
C PRO A 142 -15.46 -7.13 1.19
N ASN A 143 -14.21 -7.05 0.78
CA ASN A 143 -13.69 -6.00 -0.12
C ASN A 143 -13.68 -4.55 0.43
N LEU A 144 -13.91 -4.33 1.73
CA LEU A 144 -13.86 -2.99 2.35
C LEU A 144 -12.52 -2.28 2.12
N GLN A 145 -11.41 -3.03 2.10
CA GLN A 145 -10.07 -2.49 1.87
C GLN A 145 -9.95 -1.76 0.53
N TYR A 146 -10.67 -2.22 -0.49
CA TYR A 146 -10.67 -1.60 -1.81
C TYR A 146 -11.46 -0.30 -1.79
N SER A 147 -12.67 -0.30 -1.21
CA SER A 147 -13.49 0.91 -1.08
C SER A 147 -12.76 2.04 -0.33
N LEU A 148 -12.07 1.71 0.76
CA LEU A 148 -11.26 2.68 1.52
C LEU A 148 -10.09 3.22 0.69
N MET A 149 -9.45 2.38 -0.14
CA MET A 149 -8.41 2.81 -1.06
C MET A 149 -8.94 3.70 -2.18
N GLU A 150 -10.15 3.42 -2.68
CA GLU A 150 -10.84 4.29 -3.65
C GLU A 150 -11.17 5.66 -3.05
N GLU A 151 -11.59 5.70 -1.78
CA GLU A 151 -11.82 6.95 -1.05
C GLU A 151 -10.51 7.72 -0.82
N LEU A 152 -9.42 7.04 -0.44
CA LEU A 152 -8.12 7.68 -0.28
C LEU A 152 -7.61 8.33 -1.58
N THR A 153 -7.67 7.57 -2.67
CA THR A 153 -7.02 7.94 -3.94
C THR A 153 -7.93 8.73 -4.86
N GLN A 154 -9.25 8.70 -4.63
CA GLN A 154 -10.29 9.22 -5.53
C GLN A 154 -10.28 8.55 -6.92
N VAL A 155 -9.72 7.34 -7.02
CA VAL A 155 -9.68 6.53 -8.24
C VAL A 155 -10.36 5.19 -7.97
N LYS A 156 -11.06 4.64 -8.96
CA LYS A 156 -11.76 3.35 -8.83
C LYS A 156 -10.94 2.19 -9.36
N PHE A 157 -11.15 1.01 -8.78
CA PHE A 157 -10.75 -0.24 -9.40
C PHE A 157 -11.62 -0.52 -10.64
N ASN A 158 -11.00 -1.07 -11.68
CA ASN A 158 -11.68 -1.38 -12.92
C ASN A 158 -11.38 -2.81 -13.39
N LYS A 159 -12.43 -3.64 -13.42
CA LYS A 159 -12.40 -5.04 -13.90
C LYS A 159 -12.09 -5.17 -15.38
N GLU A 160 -12.57 -4.23 -16.20
CA GLU A 160 -12.36 -4.26 -17.66
C GLU A 160 -10.88 -4.17 -18.01
N VAL A 161 -10.10 -3.43 -17.21
CA VAL A 161 -8.65 -3.31 -17.40
C VAL A 161 -7.97 -4.65 -17.14
N SER A 162 -8.34 -5.38 -16.08
CA SER A 162 -7.79 -6.71 -15.80
C SER A 162 -8.15 -7.73 -16.88
N GLU A 163 -9.37 -7.69 -17.40
CA GLU A 163 -9.85 -8.60 -18.45
C GLU A 163 -9.05 -8.44 -19.76
N LYS A 164 -8.62 -7.21 -20.08
CA LYS A 164 -7.79 -6.92 -21.26
C LYS A 164 -6.47 -7.70 -21.27
N TYR A 165 -5.87 -7.96 -20.11
CA TYR A 165 -4.47 -8.42 -20.01
C TYR A 165 -4.31 -9.91 -19.66
N HIS A 166 -5.40 -10.66 -19.47
CA HIS A 166 -5.37 -12.10 -19.14
C HIS A 166 -4.37 -12.45 -18.01
N LEU A 167 -4.35 -11.64 -16.95
CA LEU A 167 -3.40 -11.75 -15.85
C LEU A 167 -3.75 -12.95 -14.94
N PRO A 168 -2.76 -13.62 -14.34
CA PRO A 168 -3.04 -14.71 -13.40
C PRO A 168 -3.81 -14.21 -12.17
N ASN A 169 -4.73 -15.03 -11.66
CA ASN A 169 -5.55 -14.69 -10.49
C ASN A 169 -4.73 -14.32 -9.25
N SER A 170 -3.49 -14.81 -9.15
CA SER A 170 -2.59 -14.52 -8.02
C SER A 170 -2.14 -13.06 -7.93
N ILE A 171 -2.38 -12.24 -8.95
CA ILE A 171 -2.01 -10.82 -8.97
C ILE A 171 -3.21 -9.89 -9.14
N LEU A 172 -4.42 -10.43 -9.22
CA LEU A 172 -5.65 -9.68 -9.46
C LEU A 172 -6.52 -9.63 -8.21
N SER A 173 -6.95 -8.43 -7.82
CA SER A 173 -8.10 -8.29 -6.93
C SER A 173 -9.40 -8.65 -7.63
N GLU A 174 -10.41 -9.05 -6.87
CA GLU A 174 -11.78 -9.20 -7.38
C GLU A 174 -12.31 -7.90 -8.00
N GLY A 175 -11.83 -6.73 -7.58
CA GLY A 175 -12.24 -5.42 -8.12
C GLY A 175 -11.57 -5.04 -9.44
N GLY A 176 -10.53 -5.76 -9.86
CA GLY A 176 -9.73 -5.45 -11.04
C GLY A 176 -8.48 -4.63 -10.72
N LEU A 177 -8.14 -3.66 -11.58
CA LEU A 177 -6.94 -2.83 -11.47
C LEU A 177 -7.30 -1.36 -11.25
N MET A 178 -6.61 -0.68 -10.33
CA MET A 178 -6.74 0.76 -10.11
C MET A 178 -5.56 1.50 -10.75
N PRO A 179 -5.77 2.38 -11.75
CA PRO A 179 -4.68 3.11 -12.39
C PRO A 179 -4.09 4.17 -11.46
N ALA A 180 -2.77 4.15 -11.28
CA ALA A 180 -2.05 5.04 -10.37
C ALA A 180 -1.78 6.42 -11.00
N THR A 181 -2.81 7.11 -11.49
CA THR A 181 -2.69 8.36 -12.27
C THR A 181 -2.07 9.52 -11.51
N TRP A 182 -2.07 9.48 -10.17
CA TRP A 182 -1.44 10.47 -9.30
C TRP A 182 0.10 10.36 -9.27
N VAL A 183 0.67 9.25 -9.74
CA VAL A 183 2.10 8.97 -9.58
C VAL A 183 2.94 9.78 -10.57
N SER A 184 3.71 10.75 -10.09
CA SER A 184 4.72 11.47 -10.85
C SER A 184 6.01 11.56 -10.03
N ASN A 185 6.75 10.46 -9.96
CA ASN A 185 7.89 10.32 -9.07
C ASN A 185 8.93 9.33 -9.62
N VAL A 186 10.07 9.24 -8.95
CA VAL A 186 11.14 8.28 -9.22
C VAL A 186 11.11 7.19 -8.16
N PHE A 187 11.19 5.93 -8.59
CA PHE A 187 11.28 4.77 -7.71
C PHE A 187 12.54 3.98 -8.02
N LEU A 188 13.14 3.42 -6.98
CA LEU A 188 14.15 2.39 -7.11
C LEU A 188 13.50 1.05 -6.81
N ILE A 189 13.72 0.09 -7.68
CA ILE A 189 13.29 -1.28 -7.50
C ILE A 189 14.49 -2.22 -7.52
N LYS A 190 14.39 -3.34 -6.80
CA LYS A 190 15.39 -4.40 -6.84
C LYS A 190 14.68 -5.73 -6.98
N LYS A 191 15.13 -6.57 -7.91
CA LYS A 191 14.54 -7.90 -8.11
C LYS A 191 14.64 -8.67 -6.79
N THR A 192 13.54 -9.26 -6.35
CA THR A 192 13.55 -10.11 -5.15
C THR A 192 14.54 -11.25 -5.30
N ARG A 193 15.13 -11.65 -4.18
CA ARG A 193 15.86 -12.90 -4.09
C ARG A 193 14.83 -14.01 -4.16
N VAL A 194 14.82 -14.75 -5.26
CA VAL A 194 13.96 -15.92 -5.41
C VAL A 194 14.53 -17.02 -4.53
N VAL A 195 13.77 -17.37 -3.50
CA VAL A 195 14.04 -18.53 -2.66
C VAL A 195 12.86 -19.47 -2.88
N LYS A 196 12.93 -20.37 -3.87
CA LYS A 196 12.07 -21.58 -3.90
C LYS A 196 12.43 -22.61 -4.97
N SER A 197 12.38 -23.86 -4.51
CA SER A 197 12.35 -25.17 -5.19
C SER A 197 13.63 -25.66 -5.87
N ARG A 198 13.98 -26.91 -5.54
CA ARG A 198 15.10 -27.82 -5.91
C ARG A 198 15.71 -27.78 -7.32
N GLU A 199 15.24 -26.94 -8.23
CA GLU A 199 15.61 -26.93 -9.65
C GLU A 199 16.62 -25.85 -10.05
N TYR A 200 16.86 -24.83 -9.21
CA TYR A 200 17.86 -23.80 -9.46
C TYR A 200 18.82 -23.67 -8.28
N PRO A 201 20.12 -23.43 -8.50
CA PRO A 201 21.03 -23.13 -7.41
C PRO A 201 20.54 -21.87 -6.70
N GLU A 202 20.37 -21.97 -5.38
CA GLU A 202 19.97 -20.84 -4.54
C GLU A 202 20.91 -19.66 -4.79
N GLU A 203 20.35 -18.50 -5.15
CA GLU A 203 21.14 -17.27 -5.17
C GLU A 203 21.61 -16.99 -3.73
N SER A 204 22.92 -16.78 -3.55
CA SER A 204 23.45 -16.36 -2.24
C SER A 204 23.04 -14.91 -1.94
N ALA A 205 22.87 -14.59 -0.65
CA ALA A 205 22.59 -13.21 -0.24
C ALA A 205 23.67 -12.23 -0.74
N GLU A 206 24.94 -12.65 -0.78
CA GLU A 206 26.06 -11.84 -1.29
C GLU A 206 25.93 -11.55 -2.79
N SER A 207 25.53 -12.54 -3.60
CA SER A 207 25.24 -12.34 -5.02
C SER A 207 24.09 -11.36 -5.20
N TRP A 208 23.02 -11.53 -4.43
CA TRP A 208 21.85 -10.68 -4.50
C TRP A 208 22.15 -9.22 -4.11
N ILE A 209 22.95 -8.99 -3.06
CA ILE A 209 23.39 -7.65 -2.65
C ILE A 209 24.08 -6.95 -3.83
N LYS A 210 24.94 -7.66 -4.57
CA LYS A 210 25.66 -7.15 -5.75
C LYS A 210 24.81 -7.04 -7.03
N LYS A 211 23.51 -7.32 -7.00
CA LYS A 211 22.65 -7.04 -8.16
C LYS A 211 22.32 -5.54 -8.25
N PRO A 212 22.30 -4.96 -9.45
CA PRO A 212 21.97 -3.56 -9.61
C PRO A 212 20.51 -3.29 -9.25
N CYS A 213 20.24 -2.06 -8.81
CA CYS A 213 18.87 -1.55 -8.72
C CYS A 213 18.40 -1.07 -10.09
N ILE A 214 17.10 -0.92 -10.26
CA ILE A 214 16.50 -0.30 -11.44
C ILE A 214 15.77 0.96 -11.01
N GLU A 215 16.09 2.08 -11.65
CA GLU A 215 15.37 3.34 -11.52
C GLU A 215 14.20 3.36 -12.49
N LEU A 216 13.00 3.65 -11.97
CA LEU A 216 11.79 3.87 -12.74
C LEU A 216 11.34 5.31 -12.56
N VAL A 217 11.13 6.02 -13.66
CA VAL A 217 10.62 7.39 -13.66
C VAL A 217 9.20 7.38 -14.20
N PHE A 218 8.26 7.90 -13.41
CA PHE A 218 6.86 7.98 -13.78
C PHE A 218 6.40 9.43 -13.94
N GLN A 219 5.47 9.62 -14.88
CA GLN A 219 4.71 10.84 -15.05
C GLN A 219 3.23 10.49 -15.21
N LYS A 220 2.39 10.96 -14.30
CA LYS A 220 0.93 10.71 -14.27
C LYS A 220 0.57 9.21 -14.41
N GLY A 221 1.26 8.35 -13.67
CA GLY A 221 1.08 6.90 -13.69
C GLY A 221 1.67 6.18 -14.90
N LYS A 222 2.35 6.89 -15.81
CA LYS A 222 3.02 6.30 -16.98
C LYS A 222 4.52 6.25 -16.79
N LEU A 223 5.12 5.10 -17.06
CA LEU A 223 6.58 4.93 -17.09
C LEU A 223 7.13 5.71 -18.28
N VAL A 224 8.04 6.65 -18.01
CA VAL A 224 8.72 7.46 -19.04
C VAL A 224 10.21 7.14 -19.14
N SER A 225 10.79 6.48 -18.12
CA SER A 225 12.18 6.02 -18.17
C SER A 225 12.40 4.83 -17.24
N MET A 226 13.23 3.89 -17.68
CA MET A 226 13.72 2.76 -16.90
C MET A 226 15.22 2.64 -17.12
N LYS A 227 16.01 2.63 -16.03
CA LYS A 227 17.48 2.59 -16.11
C LYS A 227 18.06 1.67 -15.06
N ILE A 228 19.02 0.83 -15.45
CA ILE A 228 19.83 0.05 -14.51
C ILE A 228 20.80 1.01 -13.81
N LYS A 229 20.92 0.86 -12.49
CA LYS A 229 21.85 1.62 -11.65
C LYS A 229 22.92 0.67 -11.11
N GLU A 230 24.05 0.65 -11.80
CA GLU A 230 25.18 -0.21 -11.48
C GLU A 230 25.95 0.28 -10.23
N ASP A 231 25.80 1.55 -9.83
CA ASP A 231 26.54 2.10 -8.68
C ASP A 231 25.84 1.92 -7.33
N MET A 232 24.76 1.14 -7.27
CA MET A 232 23.92 0.98 -6.06
C MET A 232 23.79 -0.48 -5.63
N TYR A 233 24.89 -1.04 -5.10
CA TYR A 233 24.97 -2.38 -4.50
C TYR A 233 24.73 -2.37 -2.98
#